data_AF-A0A6S7JBK6-F1
#
_entry.id   AF-A0A6S7JBK6-F1
#
_cell.length_a   1.000
_cell.length_b   1.000
_cell.length_c   1.000
_cell.angle_alpha   90.00
_cell.angle_beta   90.00
_cell.angle_gamma   90.00
#
_symmetry.space_group_name_H-M   'P 1'
#
loop_
_entity.id
_entity.type
_entity.pdbx_description
1 polymer ?
#
loop_
_entity_poly.entity_id
_entity_poly.type
_entity_poly.pdbx_seq_one_letter_code
_entity_poly.pdbx_strand_id
1 'polypeptide(L)'
;MREAKKVYNKSKFDKHQNNPKQAWRTINDILGRKKKDTMINELKLGNDTITSPMRMANCLNDYFTSIGGKIGDSCSEHTQNFGRHMSDNLNTSLEFTLHPVNESQ
;
A
#
# COMPACT_ATOMS: atom_id res chain seq x y z
N MET A 1 10.61 -4.83 42.88
CA MET A 1 10.40 -5.28 41.48
C MET A 1 9.99 -4.15 40.51
N ARG A 2 9.17 -3.16 40.92
CA ARG A 2 8.73 -2.04 40.06
C ARG A 2 9.88 -1.11 39.64
N GLU A 3 10.75 -0.73 40.56
CA GLU A 3 11.90 0.15 40.27
C GLU A 3 12.90 -0.47 39.30
N ALA A 4 13.25 -1.75 39.49
CA ALA A 4 14.14 -2.45 38.57
C ALA A 4 13.61 -2.48 37.13
N LYS A 5 12.29 -2.70 36.95
CA LYS A 5 11.64 -2.63 35.62
C LYS A 5 11.71 -1.23 35.01
N LYS A 6 11.51 -0.19 35.82
CA LYS A 6 11.59 1.21 35.38
C LYS A 6 13.01 1.55 34.91
N VAL A 7 14.03 1.19 35.67
CA VAL A 7 15.44 1.40 35.32
C VAL A 7 15.81 0.62 34.06
N TYR A 8 15.39 -0.64 33.94
CA TYR A 8 15.65 -1.46 32.77
C TYR A 8 15.04 -0.84 31.49
N ASN A 9 13.76 -0.47 31.53
CA ASN A 9 13.08 0.13 30.39
C ASN A 9 13.70 1.47 30.01
N LYS A 10 14.02 2.33 31.00
CA LYS A 10 14.72 3.60 30.77
C LYS A 10 16.06 3.37 30.04
N SER A 11 16.87 2.42 30.53
CA SER A 11 18.14 2.08 29.87
C SER A 11 17.97 1.59 28.43
N LYS A 12 16.86 0.90 28.12
CA LYS A 12 16.52 0.45 26.77
C LYS A 12 16.16 1.63 25.86
N PHE A 13 15.42 2.62 26.36
CA PHE A 13 15.09 3.84 25.62
C PHE A 13 16.32 4.71 25.38
N ASP A 14 17.16 4.89 26.39
CA ASP A 14 18.41 5.68 26.28
C ASP A 14 19.34 5.06 25.21
N LYS A 15 19.45 3.73 25.15
CA LYS A 15 20.21 3.00 24.11
C LYS A 15 19.65 3.16 22.68
N HIS A 16 18.39 3.54 22.52
CA HIS A 16 17.72 3.64 21.23
C HIS A 16 17.24 5.06 20.90
N GLN A 17 17.78 6.08 21.58
CA GLN A 17 17.38 7.48 21.43
C GLN A 17 17.48 7.99 19.99
N ASN A 18 18.51 7.57 19.25
CA ASN A 18 18.71 7.94 17.84
C ASN A 18 18.09 6.95 16.84
N ASN A 19 17.32 5.97 17.31
CA ASN A 19 16.68 4.97 16.45
C ASN A 19 15.18 4.85 16.77
N PRO A 20 14.34 5.71 16.16
CA PRO A 20 12.90 5.72 16.39
C PRO A 20 12.23 4.37 16.14
N LYS A 21 12.75 3.57 15.19
CA LYS A 21 12.23 2.22 14.90
C LYS A 21 12.46 1.25 16.07
N GLN A 22 13.62 1.30 16.70
CA GLN A 22 13.92 0.48 17.88
C GLN A 22 13.19 0.98 19.13
N ALA A 23 13.01 2.30 19.27
CA ALA A 23 12.15 2.87 20.32
C ALA A 23 10.70 2.36 20.16
N TRP A 24 10.14 2.37 18.95
CA TRP A 24 8.80 1.85 18.70
C TRP A 24 8.67 0.36 18.99
N ARG A 25 9.69 -0.44 18.65
CA ARG A 25 9.74 -1.86 19.03
C ARG A 25 9.72 -2.04 20.54
N THR A 26 10.51 -1.25 21.27
CA THR A 26 10.54 -1.27 22.74
C THR A 26 9.18 -0.95 23.35
N ILE A 27 8.46 0.04 22.81
CA ILE A 27 7.10 0.36 23.26
C ILE A 27 6.14 -0.80 22.96
N ASN A 28 6.21 -1.38 21.76
CA ASN A 28 5.37 -2.53 21.40
C ASN A 28 5.62 -3.73 22.33
N ASP A 29 6.89 -4.02 22.66
CA ASP A 29 7.27 -5.07 23.61
C ASP A 29 6.67 -4.81 25.00
N ILE A 30 6.80 -3.58 25.51
CA ILE A 30 6.26 -3.18 26.83
C ILE A 30 4.73 -3.31 26.87
N LEU A 31 4.06 -2.94 25.79
CA LEU A 31 2.61 -3.04 25.65
C LEU A 31 2.14 -4.47 25.32
N GLY A 32 3.05 -5.43 25.16
CA GLY A 32 2.72 -6.80 24.76
C GLY A 32 2.08 -6.90 23.36
N ARG A 33 2.27 -5.87 22.52
CA ARG A 33 1.74 -5.83 21.15
C ARG A 33 2.55 -6.77 20.28
N LYS A 34 2.02 -7.97 20.06
CA LYS A 34 2.55 -8.91 19.07
C LYS A 34 2.07 -8.48 17.68
N LYS A 35 2.93 -8.64 16.67
CA LYS A 35 2.45 -8.59 15.28
C LYS A 35 1.35 -9.62 15.13
N LYS A 36 0.17 -9.18 14.71
CA LYS A 36 -0.87 -10.10 14.28
C LYS A 36 -0.39 -10.75 13.00
N ASP A 37 -0.63 -12.05 12.88
CA ASP A 37 -0.44 -12.72 11.61
C ASP A 37 -1.38 -12.07 10.59
N THR A 38 -0.81 -11.60 9.49
CA THR A 38 -1.56 -11.00 8.38
C THR A 38 -1.90 -12.03 7.32
N MET A 39 -1.58 -13.30 7.53
CA MET A 39 -1.93 -14.38 6.63
C MET A 39 -3.46 -14.49 6.52
N ILE A 40 -3.94 -14.40 5.28
CA ILE A 40 -5.35 -14.59 4.95
C ILE A 40 -5.61 -16.11 4.98
N ASN A 41 -6.48 -16.55 5.89
CA ASN A 41 -6.82 -17.97 6.06
C ASN A 41 -8.10 -18.37 5.32
N GLU A 42 -8.98 -17.41 5.03
CA GLU A 42 -10.22 -17.63 4.31
C GLU A 42 -10.62 -16.40 3.49
N LEU A 43 -11.28 -16.65 2.37
CA LEU A 43 -11.92 -15.67 1.51
C LEU A 43 -13.40 -16.02 1.39
N LYS A 44 -14.28 -15.08 1.72
CA LYS A 44 -15.73 -15.25 1.56
C LYS A 44 -16.18 -14.65 0.24
N LEU A 45 -16.78 -15.46 -0.62
CA LEU A 45 -17.30 -15.06 -1.92
C LEU A 45 -18.77 -15.47 -2.00
N GLY A 46 -19.68 -14.52 -1.72
CA GLY A 46 -21.10 -14.81 -1.58
C GLY A 46 -21.37 -15.75 -0.40
N ASN A 47 -21.93 -16.93 -0.69
CA ASN A 47 -22.17 -17.98 0.31
C ASN A 47 -20.99 -18.96 0.46
N ASP A 48 -19.99 -18.89 -0.41
CA ASP A 48 -18.86 -19.81 -0.40
C ASP A 48 -17.71 -19.28 0.47
N THR A 49 -17.07 -20.18 1.21
CA THR A 49 -15.85 -19.90 1.99
C THR A 49 -14.69 -20.68 1.40
N ILE A 50 -13.70 -19.95 0.89
CA ILE A 50 -12.52 -20.49 0.23
C ILE A 50 -11.35 -20.43 1.21
N THR A 51 -10.77 -21.57 1.56
CA THR A 51 -9.64 -21.68 2.50
C THR A 51 -8.34 -22.09 1.83
N SER A 52 -8.40 -22.59 0.60
CA SER A 52 -7.21 -23.01 -0.16
C SER A 52 -6.42 -21.79 -0.66
N PRO A 53 -5.12 -21.65 -0.35
CA PRO A 53 -4.31 -20.52 -0.79
C PRO A 53 -4.27 -20.32 -2.30
N MET A 54 -4.16 -21.41 -3.06
CA MET A 54 -4.16 -21.35 -4.53
C MET A 54 -5.51 -20.85 -5.07
N ARG A 55 -6.62 -21.32 -4.49
CA ARG A 55 -7.96 -20.86 -4.87
C ARG A 55 -8.18 -19.39 -4.51
N MET A 56 -7.74 -18.95 -3.33
CA MET A 56 -7.79 -17.55 -2.93
C MET A 56 -7.00 -16.66 -3.88
N ALA A 57 -5.79 -17.07 -4.27
CA ALA A 57 -4.96 -16.34 -5.22
C ALA A 57 -5.64 -16.19 -6.59
N ASN A 58 -6.22 -17.28 -7.10
CA ASN A 58 -6.96 -17.26 -8.37
C ASN A 58 -8.18 -16.34 -8.28
N CYS A 59 -8.98 -16.42 -7.22
CA CYS A 59 -10.14 -15.54 -7.04
C CYS A 59 -9.76 -14.05 -6.99
N LEU A 60 -8.67 -13.72 -6.29
CA LEU A 60 -8.15 -12.35 -6.27
C LEU A 60 -7.69 -11.90 -7.65
N ASN A 61 -6.94 -12.75 -8.36
CA ASN A 61 -6.50 -12.47 -9.73
C ASN A 61 -7.68 -12.22 -10.67
N ASP A 62 -8.68 -13.09 -10.65
CA ASP A 62 -9.86 -12.98 -11.51
C ASP A 62 -10.67 -11.72 -11.19
N TYR A 63 -10.77 -11.35 -9.91
CA TYR A 63 -11.45 -10.12 -9.49
C TYR A 63 -10.75 -8.88 -10.04
N PHE A 64 -9.45 -8.73 -9.77
CA PHE A 64 -8.72 -7.51 -10.13
C PHE A 64 -8.45 -7.38 -11.63
N THR A 65 -8.35 -8.48 -12.37
CA THR A 65 -8.23 -8.46 -13.83
C THR A 65 -9.56 -8.13 -14.52
N SER A 66 -10.69 -8.64 -14.00
CA SER A 66 -12.01 -8.42 -14.60
C SER A 66 -12.67 -7.10 -14.22
N ILE A 67 -12.36 -6.52 -13.06
CA ILE A 67 -13.04 -5.32 -12.57
C ILE A 67 -12.75 -4.09 -13.43
N GLY A 68 -11.56 -4.00 -14.02
CA GLY A 68 -11.23 -2.91 -14.94
C GLY A 68 -12.17 -2.86 -16.15
N GLY A 69 -12.43 -4.02 -16.76
CA GLY A 69 -13.42 -4.13 -17.85
C GLY A 69 -14.82 -3.75 -17.39
N LYS A 70 -15.28 -4.29 -16.26
CA LYS A 70 -16.61 -3.98 -15.70
C LYS A 70 -16.80 -2.49 -15.41
N ILE A 71 -15.78 -1.82 -14.87
CA ILE A 71 -15.82 -0.38 -14.61
C ILE A 71 -15.84 0.38 -15.95
N GLY A 72 -14.97 0.01 -16.89
CA GLY A 72 -14.94 0.62 -18.22
C GLY A 72 -16.27 0.52 -18.96
N ASP A 73 -16.88 -0.66 -18.96
CA ASP A 73 -18.18 -0.91 -19.59
C ASP A 73 -19.31 -0.14 -18.91
N SER A 74 -19.27 0.01 -17.59
CA SER A 74 -20.23 0.84 -16.85
C SER A 74 -20.04 2.35 -17.08
N CYS A 75 -18.90 2.75 -17.62
CA CYS A 75 -18.53 4.14 -17.91
C CYS A 75 -18.86 4.51 -19.36
N SER A 76 -19.96 4.01 -19.91
CA SER A 76 -20.49 4.48 -21.19
C SER A 76 -21.31 5.75 -20.98
N GLU A 77 -20.99 6.80 -21.76
CA GLU A 77 -21.81 7.99 -22.09
C GLU A 77 -21.56 9.33 -21.40
N HIS A 78 -20.46 9.52 -20.68
CA HIS A 78 -20.00 10.88 -20.40
C HIS A 78 -18.61 11.13 -20.98
N THR A 79 -18.54 11.12 -22.31
CA THR A 79 -17.67 12.05 -23.06
C THR A 79 -18.16 13.48 -22.79
N GLN A 80 -18.07 13.93 -21.54
CA GLN A 80 -17.89 15.34 -21.26
C GLN A 80 -16.70 15.73 -22.11
N ASN A 81 -16.92 16.58 -23.12
CA ASN A 81 -15.90 17.04 -24.04
C ASN A 81 -14.68 17.51 -23.22
N PHE A 82 -13.69 16.64 -23.02
CA PHE A 82 -12.46 16.98 -22.28
C PHE A 82 -11.75 18.15 -22.99
N GLY A 83 -11.98 18.30 -24.30
CA GLY A 83 -11.57 19.45 -25.10
C GLY A 83 -12.13 20.80 -24.64
N ARG A 84 -13.28 20.84 -23.95
CA ARG A 84 -13.89 22.09 -23.47
C ARG A 84 -13.14 22.71 -22.29
N HIS A 85 -12.34 21.91 -21.58
CA HIS A 85 -11.41 22.38 -20.56
C HIS A 85 -9.97 22.56 -21.10
N MET A 86 -9.71 22.20 -22.36
CA MET A 86 -8.41 22.34 -23.03
C MET A 86 -8.34 23.49 -24.04
N SER A 87 -9.39 24.29 -24.20
CA SER A 87 -9.46 25.29 -25.28
C SER A 87 -8.83 26.65 -24.98
N ASP A 88 -8.30 26.93 -23.78
CA ASP A 88 -7.89 28.31 -23.44
C ASP A 88 -6.38 28.53 -23.16
N ASN A 89 -5.48 27.61 -23.53
CA ASN A 89 -4.05 27.94 -23.55
C ASN A 89 -3.20 27.04 -24.47
N LEU A 90 -3.36 27.21 -25.79
CA LEU A 90 -2.30 26.84 -26.74
C LEU A 90 -1.25 27.96 -26.78
N ASN A 91 -0.53 28.16 -25.67
CA ASN A 91 0.81 28.71 -25.75
C ASN A 91 1.74 27.51 -25.96
N THR A 92 1.78 27.03 -27.21
CA THR A 92 2.61 25.93 -27.67
C THR A 92 4.07 26.34 -27.64
N SER A 93 4.69 26.26 -26.47
CA SER A 93 6.15 26.13 -26.34
C SER A 93 6.49 25.51 -24.99
N LEU A 94 6.14 24.24 -24.83
CA LEU A 94 6.82 23.36 -23.89
C LEU A 94 7.40 22.23 -24.72
N GLU A 95 8.49 22.54 -25.42
CA GLU A 95 9.29 21.55 -26.11
C GLU A 95 10.07 20.76 -25.05
N PHE A 96 9.53 19.60 -24.69
CA PHE A 96 10.21 18.63 -23.85
C PHE A 96 10.54 17.43 -24.72
N THR A 97 11.83 17.23 -24.97
CA THR A 97 12.33 16.12 -25.79
C THR A 97 13.04 15.14 -24.87
N LEU A 98 12.53 13.91 -24.84
CA LEU A 98 13.20 12.80 -24.17
C LEU A 98 14.38 12.33 -25.01
N HIS A 99 15.58 12.40 -24.45
CA HIS A 99 16.77 11.81 -25.07
C HIS A 99 17.06 10.44 -24.44
N PRO A 100 17.44 9.44 -25.25
CA PRO A 100 17.81 8.13 -24.74
C PRO A 100 19.07 8.25 -23.87
N VAL A 101 19.02 7.62 -22.69
CA VAL A 101 20.20 7.48 -21.82
C VAL A 101 21.04 6.35 -22.38
N ASN A 102 22.18 6.68 -22.98
CA ASN A 102 23.19 5.67 -23.30
C ASN A 102 23.93 5.31 -22.00
N GLU A 103 24.12 4.00 -21.79
CA GLU A 103 24.87 3.48 -20.65
C GLU A 103 26.28 4.10 -20.61
N SER A 104 26.65 4.64 -19.44
CA SER A 104 27.97 5.20 -19.20
C SER A 104 29.00 4.06 -19.19
N GLN A 105 29.96 4.11 -20.12
CA GLN A 105 31.16 3.27 -20.11
C GLN A 105 32.06 3.61 -18.92
#